data_AF-A0A945YZR1-F1
#
_entry.id   AF-A0A945YZR1-F1
#
_cell.length_a   1.000
_cell.length_b   1.000
_cell.length_c   1.000
_cell.angle_alpha   90.00
_cell.angle_beta   90.00
_cell.angle_gamma   90.00
#
_symmetry.space_group_name_H-M   'P 1'
#
loop_
_entity.id
_entity.type
_entity.pdbx_description
1 polymer ?
#
loop_
_entity_poly.entity_id
_entity_poly.type
_entity_poly.pdbx_seq_one_letter_code
_entity_poly.pdbx_strand_id
1 'polypeptide(L)'
;MKIRNGFVSNSSSASFVVLGFEIDLSYEEMYRSLVGDIDQKDDEDSIYESLHEFLEDNNIVLHAECSGVNSDIIGVQLAGQSNYMLESSSCSFPDLKVLVDVVGLIKEKLGSESEIKLYTGTRSC
;
A
#
# COMPACT_ATOMS: atom_id res chain seq x y z
N MET A 1 32.14 -33.16 8.64
CA MET A 1 30.80 -32.91 8.11
C MET A 1 30.47 -31.44 8.29
N LYS A 2 30.29 -30.66 7.22
CA LYS A 2 29.79 -29.28 7.30
C LYS A 2 28.26 -29.34 7.34
N ILE A 3 27.65 -28.99 8.46
CA ILE A 3 26.22 -28.69 8.52
C ILE A 3 26.05 -27.36 7.77
N ARG A 4 25.47 -27.41 6.56
CA ARG A 4 24.94 -26.21 5.90
C ARG A 4 23.57 -25.96 6.54
N ASN A 5 23.49 -24.94 7.38
CA ASN A 5 22.22 -24.35 7.80
C ASN A 5 21.59 -23.69 6.57
N GLY A 6 20.89 -24.48 5.76
CA GLY A 6 19.94 -23.97 4.80
C GLY A 6 18.59 -23.93 5.49
N PHE A 7 18.11 -22.74 5.84
CA PHE A 7 16.68 -22.54 6.03
C PHE A 7 16.01 -22.91 4.71
N VAL A 8 15.33 -24.05 4.66
CA VAL A 8 14.38 -24.35 3.59
C VAL A 8 13.15 -23.52 3.92
N SER A 9 13.07 -22.30 3.39
CA SER A 9 11.82 -21.55 3.38
C SER A 9 10.98 -22.06 2.21
N ASN A 10 9.96 -22.85 2.53
CA ASN A 10 8.91 -23.27 1.59
C ASN A 10 7.65 -22.41 1.73
N SER A 11 7.76 -21.16 2.19
CA SER A 11 6.68 -20.19 2.02
C SER A 11 7.18 -19.06 1.13
N SER A 12 6.56 -18.87 -0.02
CA SER A 12 6.74 -17.68 -0.86
C SER A 12 6.19 -16.49 -0.06
N SER A 13 7.00 -15.89 0.80
CA SER A 13 6.62 -14.70 1.56
C SER A 13 7.30 -13.48 0.93
N ALA A 14 6.52 -12.52 0.44
CA ALA A 14 7.02 -11.26 -0.07
C ALA A 14 7.02 -10.20 1.04
N SER A 15 8.19 -9.74 1.46
CA SER A 15 8.28 -8.62 2.41
C SER A 15 7.92 -7.31 1.72
N PHE A 16 7.27 -6.41 2.46
CA PHE A 16 6.94 -5.06 1.99
C PHE A 16 7.29 -3.99 3.04
N VAL A 17 7.48 -2.77 2.55
CA VAL A 17 7.61 -1.54 3.34
C VAL A 17 6.70 -0.49 2.70
N VAL A 18 5.73 0.01 3.47
CA VAL A 18 4.77 1.03 3.05
C VAL A 18 4.89 2.24 3.97
N LEU A 19 4.99 3.42 3.38
CA LEU A 19 4.77 4.68 4.09
C LEU A 19 3.31 5.07 3.89
N GLY A 20 2.50 5.06 4.94
CA GLY A 20 1.05 5.18 4.80
C GLY A 20 0.33 5.46 6.10
N PHE A 21 -0.98 5.28 6.10
CA PHE A 21 -1.82 5.37 7.30
C PHE A 21 -2.94 4.32 7.24
N GLU A 22 -3.52 4.04 8.40
CA GLU A 22 -4.66 3.16 8.56
C GLU A 22 -5.92 3.84 8.03
N ILE A 23 -6.67 3.17 7.17
CA ILE A 23 -7.91 3.66 6.57
C ILE A 23 -9.08 2.75 6.95
N ASP A 24 -10.19 3.37 7.31
CA ASP A 24 -11.44 2.74 7.77
C ASP A 24 -12.65 3.10 6.89
N LEU A 25 -12.39 3.62 5.69
CA LEU A 25 -13.39 3.94 4.69
C LEU A 25 -13.67 2.76 3.76
N SER A 26 -14.92 2.66 3.29
CA SER A 26 -15.27 1.75 2.19
C SER A 26 -14.62 2.19 0.87
N TYR A 27 -14.50 1.27 -0.08
CA TYR A 27 -13.95 1.58 -1.41
C TYR A 27 -14.76 2.66 -2.15
N GLU A 28 -16.08 2.68 -1.96
CA GLU A 28 -16.95 3.74 -2.50
C GLU A 28 -16.60 5.12 -1.94
N GLU A 29 -16.42 5.24 -0.62
CA GLU A 29 -16.08 6.50 0.04
C GLU A 29 -14.68 6.98 -0.36
N MET A 30 -13.72 6.06 -0.49
CA MET A 30 -12.38 6.39 -0.98
C MET A 30 -12.42 6.89 -2.42
N TYR A 31 -13.17 6.21 -3.31
CA TYR A 31 -13.32 6.61 -4.69
C TYR A 31 -13.96 8.00 -4.82
N ARG A 32 -15.06 8.26 -4.10
CA ARG A 32 -15.73 9.57 -4.07
C ARG A 32 -14.78 10.69 -3.66
N SER A 33 -13.92 10.41 -2.68
CA SER A 33 -12.98 11.38 -2.11
C SER A 33 -11.77 11.65 -3.01
N LEU A 34 -11.28 10.63 -3.73
CA LEU A 34 -10.04 10.70 -4.51
C LEU A 34 -10.27 11.00 -6.00
N VAL A 35 -11.28 10.38 -6.59
CA VAL A 35 -11.55 10.38 -8.04
C VAL A 35 -12.70 11.31 -8.37
N GLY A 36 -13.85 11.13 -7.74
CA GLY A 36 -15.03 11.98 -7.95
C GLY A 36 -16.37 11.21 -7.88
N ASP A 37 -17.42 11.81 -8.43
CA ASP A 37 -18.77 11.25 -8.35
C ASP A 37 -18.90 9.91 -9.09
N ILE A 38 -19.62 8.98 -8.46
CA ILE A 38 -19.95 7.65 -8.98
C ILE A 38 -21.24 7.77 -9.77
N ASP A 39 -21.27 7.22 -10.99
CA ASP A 39 -22.49 7.16 -11.78
C ASP A 39 -23.39 6.05 -11.21
N GLN A 40 -24.71 6.26 -11.16
CA GLN A 40 -25.67 5.32 -10.51
C GLN A 40 -25.75 3.91 -11.14
N LYS A 41 -24.92 3.62 -12.15
CA LYS A 41 -24.84 2.35 -12.86
C LYS A 41 -23.57 1.56 -12.58
N ASP A 42 -22.63 2.13 -11.82
CA ASP A 42 -21.40 1.44 -11.47
C ASP A 42 -21.69 0.42 -10.37
N ASP A 43 -21.31 -0.83 -10.61
CA ASP A 43 -21.31 -1.86 -9.59
C ASP A 43 -20.04 -1.76 -8.73
N GLU A 44 -20.03 -2.50 -7.61
CA GLU A 44 -18.93 -2.49 -6.64
C GLU A 44 -17.59 -2.92 -7.26
N ASP A 45 -17.64 -3.88 -8.19
CA ASP A 45 -16.47 -4.38 -8.91
C ASP A 45 -15.87 -3.28 -9.81
N SER A 46 -16.70 -2.54 -10.55
CA SER A 46 -16.27 -1.40 -11.38
C SER A 46 -15.63 -0.28 -10.56
N ILE A 47 -16.21 0.03 -9.39
CA ILE A 47 -15.66 1.03 -8.46
C ILE A 47 -14.29 0.57 -7.94
N TYR A 48 -14.18 -0.70 -7.54
CA TYR A 48 -12.94 -1.27 -7.05
C TYR A 48 -11.83 -1.25 -8.13
N GLU A 49 -12.14 -1.70 -9.34
CA GLU A 49 -11.19 -1.69 -10.47
C GLU A 49 -10.73 -0.27 -10.80
N SER A 50 -11.67 0.68 -10.90
CA SER A 50 -11.36 2.09 -11.22
C SER A 50 -10.54 2.77 -10.12
N LEU A 51 -10.84 2.47 -8.85
CA LEU A 51 -10.06 2.95 -7.72
C LEU A 51 -8.65 2.36 -7.77
N HIS A 52 -8.51 1.05 -8.01
CA HIS A 52 -7.22 0.39 -8.08
C HIS A 52 -6.36 0.94 -9.22
N GLU A 53 -6.93 1.17 -10.41
CA GLU A 53 -6.26 1.79 -11.54
C GLU A 53 -5.79 3.21 -11.19
N PHE A 54 -6.66 4.03 -10.58
CA PHE A 54 -6.28 5.37 -10.12
C PHE A 54 -5.12 5.34 -9.13
N LEU A 55 -5.15 4.42 -8.15
CA LEU A 55 -4.09 4.31 -7.15
C LEU A 55 -2.77 3.88 -7.81
N GLU A 56 -2.80 2.90 -8.71
CA GLU A 56 -1.62 2.40 -9.42
C GLU A 56 -0.98 3.49 -10.31
N ASP A 57 -1.78 4.23 -11.08
CA ASP A 57 -1.33 5.36 -11.90
C ASP A 57 -0.62 6.45 -11.08
N ASN A 58 -0.99 6.57 -9.79
CA ASN A 58 -0.41 7.53 -8.87
C ASN A 58 0.66 6.94 -7.94
N ASN A 59 1.10 5.70 -8.16
CA ASN A 59 2.06 4.97 -7.32
C ASN A 59 1.63 4.86 -5.84
N ILE A 60 0.32 4.76 -5.61
CA ILE A 60 -0.30 4.55 -4.30
C ILE A 60 -0.71 3.08 -4.22
N VAL A 61 -0.52 2.47 -3.05
CA VAL A 61 -0.93 1.11 -2.75
C VAL A 61 -2.02 1.10 -1.69
N LEU A 62 -2.96 0.17 -1.86
CA LEU A 62 -3.94 -0.20 -0.86
C LEU A 62 -3.69 -1.65 -0.45
N HIS A 63 -3.26 -1.84 0.80
CA HIS A 63 -3.05 -3.15 1.39
C HIS A 63 -4.23 -3.50 2.28
N ALA A 64 -5.12 -4.35 1.76
CA ALA A 64 -6.22 -4.92 2.52
C ALA A 64 -5.77 -6.04 3.46
N GLU A 65 -6.49 -6.22 4.56
CA GLU A 65 -6.36 -7.39 5.47
C GLU A 65 -4.93 -7.62 6.02
N CYS A 66 -4.25 -6.55 6.41
CA CYS A 66 -2.90 -6.66 6.97
C CYS A 66 -2.91 -7.36 8.34
N SER A 67 -2.39 -8.59 8.41
CA SER A 67 -2.25 -9.32 9.68
C SER A 67 -1.51 -8.49 10.73
N GLY A 68 -2.16 -8.24 11.87
CA GLY A 68 -1.61 -7.42 12.96
C GLY A 68 -2.02 -5.94 12.92
N VAL A 69 -2.74 -5.52 11.87
CA VAL A 69 -3.41 -4.23 11.75
C VAL A 69 -4.90 -4.50 11.59
N ASN A 70 -5.76 -3.83 12.37
CA ASN A 70 -7.21 -4.09 12.35
C ASN A 70 -7.93 -3.31 11.23
N SER A 71 -7.18 -2.83 10.23
CA SER A 71 -7.65 -1.93 9.19
C SER A 71 -6.79 -2.07 7.95
N ASP A 72 -7.31 -1.55 6.84
CA ASP A 72 -6.56 -1.46 5.60
C ASP A 72 -5.49 -0.35 5.71
N ILE A 73 -4.46 -0.45 4.89
CA ILE A 73 -3.37 0.52 4.84
C ILE A 73 -3.32 1.13 3.45
N ILE A 74 -3.35 2.46 3.38
CA ILE A 74 -3.14 3.20 2.13
C ILE A 74 -1.87 4.04 2.21
N GLY A 75 -1.08 4.07 1.14
CA GLY A 75 0.17 4.83 1.12
C GLY A 75 1.06 4.54 -0.08
N VAL A 76 2.35 4.81 0.05
CA VAL A 76 3.35 4.56 -1.00
C VAL A 76 4.22 3.36 -0.60
N GLN A 77 4.38 2.41 -1.53
CA GLN A 77 5.26 1.25 -1.32
C GLN A 77 6.71 1.65 -1.60
N LEU A 78 7.55 1.64 -0.56
CA LEU A 78 8.98 1.94 -0.65
C LEU A 78 9.81 0.72 -1.04
N ALA A 79 9.37 -0.46 -0.63
CA ALA A 79 9.97 -1.72 -0.97
C ALA A 79 8.91 -2.81 -1.02
N GLY A 80 9.03 -3.72 -1.98
CA GLY A 80 8.21 -4.91 -2.11
C GLY A 80 8.85 -5.84 -3.14
N GLN A 81 8.42 -7.09 -3.22
CA GLN A 81 8.97 -7.98 -4.24
C GLN A 81 8.58 -7.49 -5.64
N SER A 82 9.58 -7.09 -6.42
CA SER A 82 9.60 -7.37 -7.85
C SER A 82 10.18 -8.78 -8.02
N ASN A 83 9.67 -9.52 -9.01
CA ASN A 83 10.11 -10.88 -9.31
C ASN A 83 11.65 -10.94 -9.49
N TYR A 84 12.35 -11.40 -8.44
CA TYR A 84 13.71 -11.94 -8.43
C TYR A 84 14.92 -11.03 -8.66
N MET A 85 14.80 -9.70 -8.66
CA MET A 85 15.95 -8.80 -8.71
C MET A 85 15.86 -7.73 -7.64
N LEU A 86 16.83 -7.73 -6.71
CA LEU A 86 17.15 -6.53 -5.93
C LEU A 86 17.76 -5.51 -6.90
N GLU A 87 16.91 -4.73 -7.57
CA GLU A 87 17.37 -3.52 -8.19
C GLU A 87 17.80 -2.59 -7.05
N SER A 88 19.07 -2.15 -7.06
CA SER A 88 19.58 -1.24 -6.05
C SER A 88 18.92 0.13 -6.22
N SER A 89 17.75 0.30 -5.63
CA SER A 89 17.10 1.59 -5.48
C SER A 89 17.51 2.19 -4.14
N SER A 90 17.94 3.46 -4.16
CA SER A 90 18.21 4.23 -2.95
C SER A 90 17.20 5.37 -2.88
N CYS A 91 16.54 5.53 -1.74
CA CYS A 91 15.66 6.67 -1.45
C CYS A 91 16.38 7.57 -0.45
N SER A 92 16.55 8.86 -0.78
CA SER A 92 17.17 9.82 0.14
C SER A 92 16.15 10.36 1.15
N PHE A 93 16.60 10.95 2.26
CA PHE A 93 15.69 11.59 3.21
C PHE A 93 14.85 12.73 2.61
N PRO A 94 15.39 13.60 1.72
CA PRO A 94 14.57 14.52 0.96
C PRO A 94 13.46 13.84 0.15
N ASP A 95 13.75 12.74 -0.54
CA ASP A 95 12.74 12.01 -1.31
C ASP A 95 11.67 11.43 -0.38
N LEU A 96 12.08 10.85 0.76
CA LEU A 96 11.16 10.34 1.77
C LEU A 96 10.23 11.45 2.29
N LYS A 97 10.73 12.67 2.48
CA LYS A 97 9.90 13.81 2.88
C LYS A 97 8.85 14.15 1.84
N VAL A 98 9.20 14.15 0.55
CA VAL A 98 8.23 14.36 -0.53
C VAL A 98 7.14 13.28 -0.49
N LEU A 99 7.50 12.03 -0.22
CA LEU A 99 6.52 10.94 -0.08
C LEU A 99 5.62 11.12 1.14
N VAL A 100 6.15 11.61 2.27
CA VAL A 100 5.33 11.97 3.45
C VAL A 100 4.32 13.06 3.08
N ASP A 101 4.74 14.09 2.33
CA ASP A 101 3.86 15.17 1.89
C ASP A 101 2.74 14.64 0.96
N VAL A 102 3.07 13.73 0.03
CA VAL A 102 2.08 13.07 -0.84
C VAL A 102 1.07 12.26 -0.02
N VAL A 103 1.54 11.43 0.92
CA VAL A 103 0.67 10.65 1.81
C VAL A 103 -0.19 11.58 2.69
N GLY A 104 0.35 12.73 3.10
CA GLY A 104 -0.38 13.77 3.82
C GLY A 104 -1.55 14.34 3.02
N LEU A 105 -1.36 14.62 1.73
CA LEU A 105 -2.44 15.10 0.86
C LEU A 105 -3.54 14.05 0.66
N ILE A 106 -3.17 12.77 0.53
CA ILE A 106 -4.14 11.66 0.43
C ILE A 106 -4.92 11.54 1.74
N LYS A 107 -4.22 11.60 2.89
CA LYS A 107 -4.84 11.58 4.22
C LYS A 107 -5.84 12.71 4.40
N GLU A 108 -5.48 13.92 3.98
CA GLU A 108 -6.37 15.10 4.04
C GLU A 108 -7.62 14.90 3.16
N LYS A 109 -7.44 14.43 1.91
CA LYS A 109 -8.56 14.15 1.00
C LYS A 109 -9.51 13.09 1.54
N LEU A 110 -8.97 12.04 2.17
CA LEU A 110 -9.76 10.97 2.77
C LEU A 110 -10.31 11.34 4.16
N GLY A 111 -9.96 12.51 4.71
CA GLY A 111 -10.44 12.93 6.03
C GLY A 111 -10.03 11.98 7.18
N SER A 112 -8.93 11.23 7.01
CA SER A 112 -8.47 10.29 8.04
C SER A 112 -7.70 11.03 9.14
N GLU A 113 -7.92 10.63 10.39
CA GLU A 113 -7.17 11.15 11.55
C GLU A 113 -5.92 10.29 11.86
N SER A 114 -5.82 9.10 11.26
CA SER A 114 -4.75 8.12 11.51
C SER A 114 -3.34 8.70 11.28
N GLU A 115 -2.42 8.43 12.20
CA GLU A 115 -1.03 8.87 12.05
C GLU A 115 -0.35 8.22 10.82
N ILE A 116 0.46 9.01 10.10
CA ILE A 116 1.31 8.49 9.02
C ILE A 116 2.48 7.73 9.65
N LYS A 117 2.58 6.44 9.31
CA LYS A 117 3.59 5.53 9.86
C LYS A 117 4.29 4.76 8.74
N LEU A 118 5.40 4.14 9.11
CA LEU A 118 6.06 3.14 8.29
C LEU A 118 5.53 1.75 8.68
N TYR A 119 4.86 1.09 7.75
CA TYR A 119 4.38 -0.28 7.91
C TYR A 119 5.35 -1.24 7.24
N THR A 120 5.66 -2.33 7.93
CA THR A 120 6.49 -3.41 7.40
C THR A 120 5.76 -4.71 7.60
N GLY A 121 5.80 -5.60 6.61
CA GLY A 121 5.12 -6.88 6.74
C GLY A 121 5.61 -7.89 5.73
N THR A 122 4.95 -9.06 5.76
CA THR A 122 5.17 -10.15 4.82
C THR A 122 3.83 -10.59 4.25
N ARG A 123 3.69 -10.55 2.94
CA ARG A 123 2.56 -11.13 2.22
C ARG A 123 2.86 -12.60 1.98
N SER A 124 1.97 -13.48 2.42
CA SER A 124 2.02 -14.89 2.01
C SER A 124 1.50 -14.94 0.57
N CYS A 125 2.33 -15.42 -0.35
CA CYS A 125 2.01 -15.62 -1.77
C CYS A 125 1.59 -17.06 -2.04
#